data_AF-A0A117UUQ1-F1
#
_entry.id   AF-A0A117UUQ1-F1
#
_cell.length_a   1.000
_cell.length_b   1.000
_cell.length_c   1.000
_cell.angle_alpha   90.00
_cell.angle_beta   90.00
_cell.angle_gamma   90.00
#
_symmetry.space_group_name_H-M   'P 1'
#
loop_
_entity.id
_entity.type
_entity.pdbx_description
1 polymer ?
#
loop_
_entity_poly.entity_id
_entity_poly.type
_entity_poly.pdbx_seq_one_letter_code
_entity_poly.pdbx_strand_id
1 'polypeptide(L)' 'MSAPALAVDMWTYKGWSISADYPPIPTRAFDWSATSPDYDADCDQDGFHRCAGQTLHAATYEDLLQAIEDAIVDGVDA' A
#
# COMPACT_ATOMS: atom_id res chain seq x y z
N MET A 1 -26.01 8.86 -11.95
CA MET A 1 -26.04 8.21 -10.63
C MET A 1 -24.80 7.31 -10.57
N SER A 2 -23.72 7.78 -9.95
CA SER A 2 -22.47 7.00 -9.84
C SER A 2 -22.53 6.20 -8.55
N ALA A 3 -22.36 4.88 -8.63
CA ALA A 3 -22.35 4.01 -7.48
C ALA A 3 -21.21 4.40 -6.52
N PRO A 4 -21.40 4.34 -5.19
CA PRO A 4 -20.27 4.43 -4.29
C PRO A 4 -19.38 3.23 -4.59
N ALA A 5 -18.13 3.48 -4.96
CA ALA A 5 -17.13 2.42 -5.04
C ALA A 5 -17.12 1.75 -3.66
N LEU A 6 -17.43 0.45 -3.63
CA LEU A 6 -17.47 -0.34 -2.42
C LEU A 6 -16.15 -0.10 -1.70
N ALA A 7 -16.22 0.44 -0.48
CA ALA A 7 -15.09 0.51 0.40
C ALA A 7 -14.68 -0.93 0.72
N VAL A 8 -13.79 -1.49 -0.12
CA VAL A 8 -12.83 -2.50 0.33
C VAL A 8 -12.22 -1.87 1.57
N ASP A 9 -12.30 -2.53 2.72
CA ASP A 9 -11.92 -1.97 4.02
C ASP A 9 -10.52 -1.33 3.94
N MET A 10 -10.48 -0.02 3.63
CA MET A 10 -9.24 0.73 3.48
C MET A 10 -8.81 1.10 4.88
N TRP A 11 -8.03 0.21 5.48
CA TRP A 11 -7.40 0.48 6.74
C TRP A 11 -6.35 1.57 6.55
N THR A 12 -6.11 2.36 7.59
CA THR A 12 -5.07 3.38 7.57
C THR A 12 -4.18 3.23 8.79
N TYR A 13 -2.88 3.47 8.62
CA TYR A 13 -1.91 3.40 9.71
C TYR A 13 -0.86 4.50 9.54
N LYS A 14 -0.80 5.45 10.48
CA LYS A 14 0.14 6.59 10.45
C LYS A 14 0.16 7.34 9.10
N GLY A 15 -1.01 7.47 8.45
CA GLY A 15 -1.16 8.11 7.14
C GLY A 15 -0.96 7.18 5.95
N TRP A 16 -0.44 5.96 6.14
CA TRP A 16 -0.39 4.95 5.09
C TRP A 16 -1.76 4.36 4.83
N SER A 17 -2.06 4.11 3.56
CA SER A 17 -3.28 3.42 3.14
C SER A 17 -2.99 1.94 3.00
N ILE A 18 -3.77 1.08 3.66
CA ILE A 18 -3.59 -0.37 3.69
C ILE A 18 -4.75 -1.03 2.95
N SER A 19 -4.41 -2.05 2.15
CA SER A 19 -5.37 -2.94 1.50
C SER A 19 -4.98 -4.40 1.71
N ALA A 20 -5.97 -5.27 1.73
CA ALA A 20 -5.78 -6.70 1.67
C ALA A 20 -6.61 -7.30 0.54
N ASP A 21 -6.01 -8.23 -0.21
CA ASP A 21 -6.70 -8.96 -1.26
C ASP A 21 -7.33 -10.22 -0.66
N TYR A 22 -8.63 -10.15 -0.34
CA TYR A 22 -9.39 -11.28 0.21
C TYR A 22 -10.40 -11.84 -0.82
N PRO A 23 -10.44 -13.17 -1.06
CA PRO A 23 -9.64 -14.20 -0.41
C PRO A 23 -8.15 -14.17 -0.84
N PRO A 24 -7.22 -14.70 0.00
CA PRO A 24 -5.81 -14.80 -0.33
C PRO A 24 -5.57 -15.40 -1.72
N ILE A 25 -4.66 -14.81 -2.49
CA ILE A 25 -4.37 -15.27 -3.85
C ILE A 25 -3.35 -16.43 -3.75
N PRO A 26 -3.71 -17.68 -4.06
CA PRO A 26 -2.88 -18.86 -3.72
C PRO A 26 -1.48 -18.88 -4.34
N THR A 27 -1.26 -18.12 -5.41
CA THR A 27 0.00 -18.04 -6.13
C THR A 27 0.84 -16.80 -5.76
N ARG A 28 0.31 -15.93 -4.90
CA ARG A 28 0.99 -14.70 -4.46
C ARG A 28 1.50 -14.87 -3.03
N ALA A 29 2.71 -14.41 -2.76
CA ALA A 29 3.35 -14.55 -1.45
C ALA A 29 2.95 -13.44 -0.45
N PHE A 30 2.10 -12.50 -0.86
CA PHE A 30 1.66 -11.38 -0.05
C PHE A 30 0.17 -11.15 -0.26
N ASP A 31 -0.58 -11.05 0.83
CA ASP A 31 -2.02 -10.75 0.80
C ASP A 31 -2.30 -9.31 1.25
N TRP A 32 -1.30 -8.66 1.84
CA TRP A 32 -1.39 -7.32 2.42
C TRP A 32 -0.49 -6.35 1.68
N SER A 33 -0.99 -5.14 1.48
CA SER A 33 -0.25 -4.05 0.85
C SER A 33 -0.49 -2.73 1.57
N ALA A 34 0.52 -1.87 1.59
CA ALA A 34 0.43 -0.51 2.14
C ALA A 34 1.05 0.49 1.17
N THR A 35 0.42 1.65 1.01
CA THR A 35 0.88 2.74 0.17
C THR A 35 1.16 3.98 1.02
N SER A 36 2.32 4.59 0.81
CA SER A 36 2.77 5.73 1.61
C SER A 36 1.90 6.97 1.40
N PRO A 37 1.80 7.87 2.39
CA PRO A 37 0.95 9.07 2.30
C PRO A 37 1.38 10.05 1.19
N ASP A 38 2.65 10.02 0.82
CA ASP A 38 3.26 10.83 -0.24
C ASP A 38 3.34 10.08 -1.57
N TYR A 39 2.71 8.90 -1.68
CA TYR A 39 2.75 8.11 -2.90
C TYR A 39 2.16 8.89 -4.08
N ASP A 40 2.96 9.01 -5.12
CA ASP A 40 2.58 9.65 -6.37
C ASP A 40 3.04 8.78 -7.54
N ALA A 41 2.17 8.64 -8.53
CA ALA A 41 2.45 7.86 -9.73
C ALA A 41 1.90 8.61 -10.94
N ASP A 42 2.78 8.86 -11.90
CA ASP A 42 2.41 9.36 -13.21
C ASP A 42 2.00 8.20 -14.12
N CYS A 43 1.02 8.44 -14.98
CA CYS A 43 0.53 7.47 -15.94
C CYS A 43 0.50 8.12 -17.32
N ASP A 44 1.40 7.69 -18.20
CA ASP A 44 1.49 8.16 -19.57
C ASP A 44 1.37 6.99 -20.57
N GLN A 45 1.82 7.18 -21.81
CA GLN A 45 1.75 6.15 -22.84
C GLN A 45 2.69 4.96 -22.58
N ASP A 46 3.74 5.15 -21.78
CA ASP A 46 4.77 4.14 -21.51
C ASP A 46 4.47 3.33 -20.24
N GLY A 47 3.51 3.77 -19.42
CA GLY A 47 2.92 3.00 -18.34
C GLY A 47 2.76 3.80 -17.04
N PHE A 48 2.80 3.08 -15.92
CA PHE A 48 2.76 3.67 -14.58
C PHE A 48 4.17 3.85 -14.04
N HIS A 49 4.52 5.09 -13.72
CA HIS A 49 5.81 5.49 -13.20
C HIS A 49 5.63 6.06 -11.80
N ARG A 50 6.18 5.39 -10.79
CA ARG A 50 6.18 5.93 -9.42
C ARG A 50 7.09 7.16 -9.36
N CYS A 51 6.53 8.30 -8.99
CA CYS A 51 7.21 9.59 -8.89
C CYS A 51 7.64 9.91 -7.45
N ALA A 52 6.85 9.48 -6.46
CA ALA A 52 7.15 9.68 -5.05
C ALA A 52 6.58 8.55 -4.19
N GLY A 53 7.03 8.49 -2.93
CA GLY A 53 6.60 7.49 -1.97
C GLY A 53 6.96 6.05 -2.34
N GLN A 54 6.25 5.12 -1.72
CA GLN A 54 6.49 3.69 -1.87
C GLN A 54 5.25 2.84 -1.58
N THR A 55 5.32 1.58 -2.01
CA THR A 55 4.35 0.54 -1.69
C THR A 55 5.07 -0.62 -1.02
N LEU A 56 4.51 -1.11 0.09
CA LEU A 56 5.01 -2.24 0.87
C LEU A 56 4.05 -3.42 0.72
N HIS A 57 4.58 -4.63 0.83
CA HIS A 57 3.81 -5.87 0.74
C HIS A 57 4.23 -6.84 1.84
N ALA A 58 3.26 -7.56 2.39
CA ALA A 58 3.51 -8.56 3.42
C ALA A 58 2.51 -9.73 3.35
N ALA A 59 2.91 -10.86 3.92
CA ALA A 59 2.04 -12.04 4.05
C ALA A 59 1.00 -11.87 5.16
N THR A 60 1.33 -11.13 6.22
CA THR A 60 0.46 -10.88 7.38
C THR A 60 0.28 -9.39 7.63
N TYR A 61 -0.77 -9.03 8.38
CA TYR A 61 -1.01 -7.64 8.76
C TYR A 61 0.05 -7.12 9.72
N GLU A 62 0.48 -7.93 10.69
CA GLU A 62 1.50 -7.58 11.67
C GLU A 62 2.86 -7.29 11.00
N ASP A 63 3.27 -8.12 10.05
CA ASP A 63 4.49 -7.90 9.27
C ASP A 63 4.39 -6.62 8.43
N LEU A 64 3.20 -6.31 7.90
CA LEU A 64 2.97 -5.06 7.17
C LEU A 64 3.14 -3.84 8.08
N LEU A 65 2.59 -3.88 9.30
CA LEU A 65 2.72 -2.78 10.26
C LEU A 65 4.18 -2.56 10.64
N GLN A 66 4.95 -3.63 10.88
CA GLN A 66 6.37 -3.51 11.15
C GLN A 66 7.12 -2.90 9.96
N ALA A 67 6.82 -3.32 8.73
CA ALA A 67 7.42 -2.74 7.53
C ALA A 67 7.11 -1.25 7.37
N ILE A 68 5.89 -0.80 7.74
CA ILE A 68 5.54 0.63 7.76
C ILE A 68 6.35 1.38 8.81
N GLU A 69 6.51 0.83 10.01
CA GLU A 69 7.35 1.45 11.05
C GLU A 69 8.79 1.61 10.58
N ASP A 70 9.39 0.55 10.04
CA ASP A 70 10.76 0.57 9.53
C ASP A 70 10.91 1.63 8.41
N ALA A 71 9.95 1.68 7.47
CA ALA A 71 9.95 2.69 6.40
C ALA A 71 9.79 4.14 6.91
N ILE A 72 9.06 4.36 8.00
CA ILE A 72 8.95 5.67 8.65
C ILE A 72 10.26 6.04 9.33
N VAL A 73 10.89 5.11 10.04
CA VAL A 73 12.18 5.33 10.72
C VAL A 73 13.26 5.67 9.70
N ASP A 74 13.40 4.85 8.66
CA ASP A 74 14.39 5.06 7.59
C ASP A 74 14.18 6.39 6.84
N GLY A 75 12.93 6.80 6.67
CA GLY A 75 12.56 8.07 6.01
C GLY A 75 12.76 9.32 6.87
N VAL A 76 12.92 9.20 8.19
CA VAL A 76 13.16 10.32 9.10
C VAL A 76 14.66 10.66 9.21
N ASP A 77 15.53 9.70 8.89
CA ASP A 77 17.00 9.83 8.98
C ASP A 77 17.70 10.15 7.63
N ALA A 78 16.93 10.40 6.56
CA ALA A 78 17.41 10.66 5.19
C ALA A 78 17.48 12.16 4.81
#